data_AF-A0A2W1YQP1-F1
#
_entry.id   AF-A0A2W1YQP1-F1
#
_cell.length_a   1.000
_cell.length_b   1.000
_cell.length_c   1.000
_cell.angle_alpha   90.00
_cell.angle_beta   90.00
_cell.angle_gamma   90.00
#
_symmetry.space_group_name_H-M   'P 1'
#
loop_
_entity.id
_entity.type
_entity.pdbx_description
1 polymer ?
#
loop_
_entity_poly.entity_id
_entity_poly.type
_entity_poly.pdbx_seq_one_letter_code
_entity_poly.pdbx_strand_id
1 'polypeptide(L)'
;DLHPYEGRVDFESGMVLGHENMGVVVEVGSGINRISVGDRVSVPFNLACGTCRNCNAGFTSACLRANPSGTPGAGFGYPMMGPYWGGQAEYLRVPWGDFNLLKLPEGNEHEKDFTMLSDIFPTGYHGTELAGVQPGNTVAIYGAGPVGLMAALSARIRGASQVFVVDSQPDRLELAEHYGATAINSSTTDPVQAITDGTDGFGVDCGVEAVGYQAHDHTGEEDPAMTLDGLVQVVRATGRIGVVGVFEPEDPKGPTEDAKQGRPAFDWGTAWTKGLSFGTGQCPVKRYNEHLRDLIIRGVANPG
;
A
#
# COMPACT_ATOMS: atom_id res chain seq x y z
N ASP A 1 -3.26 -1.32 10.94
CA ASP A 1 -3.19 -1.39 12.42
C ASP A 1 -3.74 -0.17 13.14
N LEU A 2 -3.44 1.06 12.71
CA LEU A 2 -3.98 2.24 13.38
C LEU A 2 -5.52 2.34 13.28
N HIS A 3 -6.11 2.05 12.11
CA HIS A 3 -7.57 2.05 11.93
C HIS A 3 -8.34 1.19 12.97
N PRO A 4 -7.99 -0.09 13.21
CA PRO A 4 -8.63 -0.87 14.28
C PRO A 4 -8.26 -0.36 15.68
N TYR A 5 -7.03 0.14 15.91
CA TYR A 5 -6.63 0.72 17.19
C TYR A 5 -7.50 1.94 17.58
N GLU A 6 -7.84 2.78 16.60
CA GLU A 6 -8.72 3.94 16.78
C GLU A 6 -10.21 3.58 16.78
N GLY A 7 -10.54 2.29 16.61
CA GLY A 7 -11.93 1.80 16.56
C GLY A 7 -12.70 2.34 15.36
N ARG A 8 -12.02 2.48 14.21
CA ARG A 8 -12.60 2.91 12.92
C ARG A 8 -13.14 1.72 12.12
N VAL A 9 -12.76 0.52 12.51
CA VAL A 9 -13.22 -0.75 11.97
C VAL A 9 -13.42 -1.72 13.13
N ASP A 10 -14.44 -2.57 13.04
CA ASP A 10 -14.69 -3.58 14.04
C ASP A 10 -13.56 -4.61 14.05
N PHE A 11 -12.94 -4.78 15.23
CA PHE A 11 -11.87 -5.74 15.44
C PHE A 11 -12.20 -6.61 16.65
N GLU A 12 -12.06 -7.93 16.50
CA GLU A 12 -12.41 -8.87 17.55
C GLU A 12 -11.50 -8.66 18.78
N SER A 13 -12.11 -8.43 19.94
CA SER A 13 -11.38 -8.21 21.19
C SER A 13 -10.51 -9.43 21.53
N GLY A 14 -9.23 -9.19 21.82
CA GLY A 14 -8.25 -10.24 22.13
C GLY A 14 -7.53 -10.81 20.91
N MET A 15 -7.88 -10.40 19.69
CA MET A 15 -7.10 -10.76 18.50
C MET A 15 -5.74 -10.04 18.49
N VAL A 16 -4.68 -10.76 18.13
CA VAL A 16 -3.33 -10.20 17.99
C VAL A 16 -3.23 -9.40 16.69
N LEU A 17 -2.65 -8.19 16.75
CA LEU A 17 -2.40 -7.31 15.60
C LEU A 17 -1.10 -7.66 14.85
N GLY A 18 -0.91 -7.03 13.70
CA GLY A 18 0.34 -7.10 12.94
C GLY A 18 0.29 -8.03 11.74
N HIS A 19 0.63 -7.48 10.58
CA HIS A 19 0.62 -8.19 9.30
C HIS A 19 1.89 -8.00 8.48
N GLU A 20 2.89 -7.34 9.05
CA GLU A 20 4.18 -7.04 8.44
C GLU A 20 5.26 -7.95 9.02
N ASN A 21 5.21 -9.24 8.65
CA ASN A 21 5.96 -10.26 9.38
C ASN A 21 7.18 -10.76 8.60
N MET A 22 8.29 -10.91 9.32
CA MET A 22 9.53 -11.56 8.87
C MET A 22 10.07 -12.41 10.02
N GLY A 23 10.70 -13.54 9.72
CA GLY A 23 11.23 -14.40 10.78
C GLY A 23 11.99 -15.62 10.27
N VAL A 24 12.26 -16.53 11.21
CA VAL A 24 12.95 -17.80 10.96
C VAL A 24 11.96 -18.95 11.16
N VAL A 25 11.95 -19.89 10.23
CA VAL A 25 11.07 -21.07 10.30
C VAL A 25 11.57 -22.01 11.39
N VAL A 26 10.74 -22.25 12.40
CA VAL A 26 11.06 -23.15 13.53
C VAL A 26 10.39 -24.53 13.42
N GLU A 27 9.30 -24.63 12.66
CA GLU A 27 8.54 -25.87 12.44
C GLU A 27 7.86 -25.83 11.07
N VAL A 28 7.74 -26.99 10.41
CA VAL A 28 7.00 -27.15 9.15
C VAL A 28 6.09 -28.38 9.21
N GLY A 29 4.91 -28.27 8.59
CA GLY A 29 4.01 -29.41 8.43
C GLY A 29 4.49 -30.37 7.32
N SER A 30 4.03 -31.62 7.34
CA SER A 30 4.46 -32.67 6.39
C SER A 30 4.13 -32.41 4.92
N GLY A 31 3.25 -31.44 4.64
CA GLY A 31 2.90 -31.02 3.27
C GLY A 31 3.76 -29.88 2.71
N ILE A 32 4.74 -29.38 3.47
CA ILE A 32 5.66 -28.30 3.06
C ILE A 32 6.91 -28.92 2.45
N ASN A 33 7.29 -28.48 1.24
CA ASN A 33 8.40 -29.05 0.48
C ASN A 33 9.44 -28.02 0.02
N ARG A 34 9.09 -26.73 0.00
CA ARG A 34 9.97 -25.65 -0.48
C ARG A 34 10.65 -24.89 0.65
N ILE A 35 10.09 -24.96 1.84
CA ILE A 35 10.54 -24.25 3.03
C ILE A 35 11.04 -25.25 4.07
N SER A 36 12.18 -24.95 4.70
CA SER A 36 12.81 -25.79 5.72
C SER A 36 12.99 -25.05 7.05
N VAL A 37 13.09 -25.80 8.14
CA VAL A 37 13.48 -25.25 9.45
C VAL A 37 14.84 -24.56 9.32
N GLY A 38 14.96 -23.36 9.88
CA GLY A 38 16.12 -22.48 9.77
C GLY A 38 16.06 -21.49 8.61
N ASP A 39 15.12 -21.63 7.66
CA ASP A 39 14.96 -20.65 6.58
C ASP A 39 14.52 -19.30 7.14
N ARG A 40 15.21 -18.23 6.72
CA ARG A 40 14.74 -16.84 6.88
C ARG A 40 13.67 -16.56 5.83
N VAL A 41 12.55 -15.98 6.25
CA VAL A 41 11.40 -15.75 5.38
C VAL A 41 10.74 -14.39 5.62
N SER A 42 10.35 -13.73 4.54
CA SER A 42 9.36 -12.64 4.55
C SER A 42 7.97 -13.23 4.33
N VAL A 43 6.99 -12.73 5.07
CA VAL A 43 5.60 -13.21 5.07
C VAL A 43 4.70 -12.10 4.51
N PRO A 44 4.19 -12.24 3.28
CA PRO A 44 3.17 -11.35 2.73
C PRO A 44 2.00 -11.16 3.68
N PHE A 45 1.49 -9.92 3.80
CA PHE A 45 0.36 -9.63 4.66
C PHE A 45 -0.93 -10.37 4.23
N ASN A 46 -1.08 -10.64 2.92
CA ASN A 46 -2.19 -11.46 2.41
C ASN A 46 -1.90 -12.96 2.57
N LEU A 47 -2.92 -13.70 2.98
CA LEU A 47 -2.95 -15.15 2.91
C LEU A 47 -3.66 -15.65 1.65
N ALA A 48 -2.99 -16.52 0.92
CA ALA A 48 -3.52 -17.10 -0.31
C ALA A 48 -3.33 -18.62 -0.36
N CYS A 49 -4.30 -19.31 -0.96
CA CYS A 49 -4.31 -20.77 -1.10
C CYS A 49 -3.48 -21.30 -2.28
N GLY A 50 -2.99 -20.40 -3.14
CA GLY A 50 -2.17 -20.73 -4.31
C GLY A 50 -2.86 -21.49 -5.44
N THR A 51 -4.16 -21.78 -5.35
CA THR A 51 -4.82 -22.71 -6.30
C THR A 51 -6.20 -22.27 -6.79
N CYS A 52 -6.82 -21.24 -6.19
CA CYS A 52 -8.08 -20.70 -6.72
C CYS A 52 -7.86 -19.83 -7.97
N ARG A 53 -8.94 -19.48 -8.67
CA ARG A 53 -8.89 -18.63 -9.88
C ARG A 53 -8.09 -17.35 -9.65
N ASN A 54 -8.32 -16.65 -8.54
CA ASN A 54 -7.64 -15.38 -8.25
C ASN A 54 -6.15 -15.60 -7.99
N CYS A 55 -5.77 -16.63 -7.20
CA CYS A 55 -4.36 -16.96 -6.99
C CYS A 55 -3.65 -17.34 -8.30
N ASN A 56 -4.28 -18.14 -9.16
CA ASN A 56 -3.71 -18.52 -10.46
C ASN A 56 -3.57 -17.33 -11.42
N ALA A 57 -4.46 -16.34 -11.31
CA ALA A 57 -4.35 -15.06 -12.02
C ALA A 57 -3.39 -14.08 -11.33
N GLY A 58 -2.77 -14.45 -10.21
CA GLY A 58 -1.85 -13.61 -9.44
C GLY A 58 -2.51 -12.58 -8.51
N PHE A 59 -3.82 -12.55 -8.38
CA PHE A 59 -4.55 -11.65 -7.47
C PHE A 59 -4.66 -12.27 -6.07
N THR A 60 -3.52 -12.42 -5.39
CA THR A 60 -3.43 -13.13 -4.10
C THR A 60 -4.13 -12.42 -2.96
N SER A 61 -4.25 -11.09 -3.03
CA SER A 61 -4.98 -10.27 -2.05
C SER A 61 -6.49 -10.58 -2.01
N ALA A 62 -7.05 -11.13 -3.09
CA ALA A 62 -8.46 -11.51 -3.19
C ALA A 62 -8.64 -13.03 -3.25
N CYS A 63 -7.90 -13.80 -2.44
CA CYS A 63 -8.01 -15.26 -2.43
C CYS A 63 -9.45 -15.73 -2.10
N LEU A 64 -9.98 -16.64 -2.91
CA LEU A 64 -11.37 -17.15 -2.80
C LEU A 64 -11.55 -18.32 -1.81
N ARG A 65 -10.48 -18.78 -1.16
CA ARG A 65 -10.52 -19.97 -0.29
C ARG A 65 -9.88 -19.79 1.07
N ALA A 66 -9.01 -18.79 1.22
CA ALA A 66 -8.27 -18.59 2.46
C ALA A 66 -9.21 -18.11 3.58
N ASN A 67 -10.26 -17.34 3.27
CA ASN A 67 -11.20 -16.87 4.28
C ASN A 67 -12.41 -17.81 4.42
N PRO A 68 -12.61 -18.44 5.59
CA PRO A 68 -13.74 -19.34 5.82
C PRO A 68 -15.11 -18.67 5.75
N SER A 69 -15.20 -17.35 5.90
CA SER A 69 -16.47 -16.61 5.77
C SER A 69 -17.02 -16.61 4.34
N GLY A 70 -16.17 -16.92 3.35
CA GLY A 70 -16.49 -16.83 1.92
C GLY A 70 -16.17 -15.47 1.29
N THR A 71 -15.82 -14.45 2.08
CA THR A 71 -15.36 -13.16 1.55
C THR A 71 -14.00 -13.33 0.85
N PRO A 72 -13.82 -12.81 -0.39
CA PRO A 72 -12.51 -12.83 -1.04
C PRO A 72 -11.45 -12.07 -0.23
N GLY A 73 -10.27 -12.67 -0.10
CA GLY A 73 -9.14 -12.09 0.62
C GLY A 73 -9.01 -12.60 2.05
N ALA A 74 -7.77 -12.75 2.50
CA ALA A 74 -7.43 -13.14 3.86
C ALA A 74 -6.08 -12.52 4.24
N GLY A 75 -5.83 -12.36 5.52
CA GLY A 75 -4.63 -11.71 6.03
C GLY A 75 -4.51 -11.85 7.54
N PHE A 76 -3.34 -11.54 8.07
CA PHE A 76 -3.04 -11.66 9.50
C PHE A 76 -3.55 -10.45 10.27
N GLY A 77 -4.14 -10.65 11.46
CA GLY A 77 -4.43 -9.54 12.37
C GLY A 77 -5.29 -8.42 11.77
N TYR A 78 -6.14 -8.73 10.78
CA TYR A 78 -6.87 -7.74 9.98
C TYR A 78 -8.40 -8.01 10.06
N PRO A 79 -9.25 -6.98 10.26
CA PRO A 79 -10.70 -7.12 10.28
C PRO A 79 -11.26 -7.88 9.07
N MET A 80 -12.24 -8.76 9.29
CA MET A 80 -12.97 -9.47 8.22
C MET A 80 -12.13 -10.37 7.29
N MET A 81 -10.82 -10.54 7.55
CA MET A 81 -9.86 -11.24 6.70
C MET A 81 -9.56 -12.68 7.15
N GLY A 82 -10.51 -13.28 7.88
CA GLY A 82 -10.43 -14.65 8.39
C GLY A 82 -9.85 -14.75 9.79
N PRO A 83 -9.75 -15.98 10.35
CA PRO A 83 -9.42 -16.21 11.76
C PRO A 83 -7.91 -16.20 12.02
N TYR A 84 -7.14 -15.43 11.25
CA TYR A 84 -5.68 -15.50 11.26
C TYR A 84 -5.10 -14.44 12.19
N TRP A 85 -4.47 -14.88 13.27
CA TRP A 85 -3.86 -13.98 14.25
C TRP A 85 -2.71 -13.19 13.62
N GLY A 86 -2.53 -11.97 14.09
CA GLY A 86 -1.40 -11.13 13.71
C GLY A 86 -0.07 -11.62 14.27
N GLY A 87 1.02 -11.11 13.70
CA GLY A 87 2.39 -11.52 14.00
C GLY A 87 3.23 -10.48 14.75
N GLN A 88 2.63 -9.45 15.35
CA GLN A 88 3.28 -8.70 16.44
C GLN A 88 3.34 -9.58 17.71
N ALA A 89 4.06 -10.70 17.59
CA ALA A 89 4.14 -11.80 18.54
C ALA A 89 5.47 -12.55 18.36
N GLU A 90 5.83 -13.39 19.34
CA GLU A 90 7.05 -14.20 19.28
C GLU A 90 6.98 -15.35 18.25
N TYR A 91 5.77 -15.83 17.95
CA TYR A 91 5.53 -16.91 16.98
C TYR A 91 4.29 -16.62 16.13
N LEU A 92 4.36 -16.96 14.85
CA LEU A 92 3.24 -16.83 13.92
C LEU A 92 3.07 -18.12 13.11
N ARG A 93 1.84 -18.63 13.04
CA ARG A 93 1.49 -19.74 12.15
C ARG A 93 1.15 -19.21 10.76
N VAL A 94 1.91 -19.64 9.74
CA VAL A 94 1.67 -19.27 8.34
C VAL A 94 1.11 -20.45 7.54
N PRO A 95 -0.19 -20.43 7.16
CA PRO A 95 -0.78 -21.41 6.25
C PRO A 95 -0.17 -21.38 4.84
N TRP A 96 -0.19 -22.53 4.16
CA TRP A 96 0.32 -22.70 2.79
C TRP A 96 1.73 -22.12 2.59
N GLY A 97 2.65 -22.46 3.50
CA GLY A 97 4.02 -21.90 3.54
C GLY A 97 4.75 -21.94 2.21
N ASP A 98 4.66 -23.05 1.46
CA ASP A 98 5.26 -23.20 0.12
C ASP A 98 4.80 -22.15 -0.91
N PHE A 99 3.60 -21.60 -0.73
CA PHE A 99 3.04 -20.56 -1.61
C PHE A 99 3.30 -19.17 -1.04
N ASN A 100 2.95 -18.94 0.23
CA ASN A 100 2.96 -17.59 0.81
C ASN A 100 4.37 -17.11 1.13
N LEU A 101 5.23 -17.94 1.71
CA LEU A 101 6.54 -17.51 2.19
C LEU A 101 7.47 -17.12 1.04
N LEU A 102 8.19 -16.01 1.22
CA LEU A 102 9.33 -15.64 0.41
C LEU A 102 10.60 -15.97 1.19
N LYS A 103 11.36 -16.97 0.74
CA LYS A 103 12.68 -17.26 1.31
C LYS A 103 13.65 -16.11 1.03
N LEU A 104 14.33 -15.68 2.09
CA LEU A 104 15.36 -14.64 2.07
C LEU A 104 16.75 -15.30 1.94
N PRO A 105 17.75 -14.59 1.39
CA PRO A 105 19.12 -15.09 1.31
C PRO A 105 19.73 -15.32 2.71
N GLU A 106 20.83 -16.06 2.78
CA GLU A 106 21.58 -16.22 4.03
C GLU A 106 22.23 -14.89 4.48
N GLY A 107 22.57 -14.77 5.76
CA GLY A 107 23.13 -13.56 6.35
C GLY A 107 22.07 -12.55 6.84
N ASN A 108 22.51 -11.37 7.26
CA ASN A 108 21.67 -10.33 7.88
C ASN A 108 21.90 -8.91 7.31
N GLU A 109 22.52 -8.81 6.13
CA GLU A 109 22.98 -7.53 5.56
C GLU A 109 21.84 -6.58 5.14
N HIS A 110 20.61 -7.08 5.02
CA HIS A 110 19.43 -6.34 4.54
C HIS A 110 18.19 -6.49 5.43
N GLU A 111 18.32 -6.82 6.71
CA GLU A 111 17.16 -7.08 7.58
C GLU A 111 16.18 -5.90 7.64
N LYS A 112 16.71 -4.67 7.69
CA LYS A 112 15.89 -3.45 7.69
C LYS A 112 15.08 -3.30 6.40
N ASP A 113 15.68 -3.61 5.26
CA ASP A 113 15.03 -3.50 3.96
C ASP A 113 14.04 -4.65 3.73
N PHE A 114 14.42 -5.87 4.12
CA PHE A 114 13.59 -7.06 3.94
C PHE A 114 12.33 -7.06 4.80
N THR A 115 12.34 -6.38 5.94
CA THR A 115 11.11 -6.21 6.75
C THR A 115 10.03 -5.43 5.98
N MET A 116 10.40 -4.63 4.98
CA MET A 116 9.45 -3.84 4.18
C MET A 116 8.76 -4.67 3.08
N LEU A 117 9.25 -5.88 2.80
CA LEU A 117 8.75 -6.76 1.71
C LEU A 117 7.45 -7.48 2.03
N SER A 118 7.04 -7.53 3.30
CA SER A 118 5.78 -8.17 3.71
C SER A 118 4.55 -7.37 3.28
N ASP A 119 4.69 -6.04 3.16
CA ASP A 119 3.58 -5.13 2.84
C ASP A 119 4.04 -3.86 2.13
N ILE A 120 4.56 -2.89 2.88
CA ILE A 120 4.53 -1.49 2.45
C ILE A 120 5.38 -1.19 1.22
N PHE A 121 6.52 -1.87 1.02
CA PHE A 121 7.28 -1.70 -0.22
C PHE A 121 6.54 -2.26 -1.44
N PRO A 122 6.08 -3.53 -1.44
CA PRO A 122 5.13 -4.03 -2.43
C PRO A 122 3.89 -3.15 -2.63
N THR A 123 3.30 -2.60 -1.57
CA THR A 123 2.08 -1.79 -1.64
C THR A 123 2.33 -0.44 -2.31
N GLY A 124 3.41 0.27 -1.96
CA GLY A 124 3.83 1.47 -2.68
C GLY A 124 4.15 1.16 -4.16
N TYR A 125 4.81 0.04 -4.43
CA TYR A 125 5.08 -0.42 -5.80
C TYR A 125 3.79 -0.75 -6.55
N HIS A 126 2.81 -1.35 -5.89
CA HIS A 126 1.50 -1.63 -6.46
C HIS A 126 0.74 -0.35 -6.82
N GLY A 127 0.80 0.70 -6.00
CA GLY A 127 0.22 2.00 -6.31
C GLY A 127 0.74 2.55 -7.64
N THR A 128 2.06 2.47 -7.86
CA THR A 128 2.67 2.88 -9.13
C THR A 128 2.32 1.96 -10.32
N GLU A 129 2.08 0.67 -10.08
CA GLU A 129 1.58 -0.27 -11.10
C GLU A 129 0.15 0.07 -11.51
N LEU A 130 -0.74 0.32 -10.53
CA LEU A 130 -2.14 0.70 -10.76
C LEU A 130 -2.22 2.05 -11.50
N ALA A 131 -1.39 3.01 -11.12
CA ALA A 131 -1.24 4.29 -11.80
C ALA A 131 -0.55 4.17 -13.16
N GLY A 132 -0.04 2.99 -13.53
CA GLY A 132 0.60 2.75 -14.83
C GLY A 132 1.84 3.61 -15.07
N VAL A 133 2.62 3.90 -14.03
CA VAL A 133 3.84 4.71 -14.12
C VAL A 133 4.83 4.09 -15.12
N GLN A 134 5.28 4.90 -16.07
CA GLN A 134 6.29 4.53 -17.06
C GLN A 134 7.53 5.45 -16.96
N PRO A 135 8.68 5.02 -17.51
CA PRO A 135 9.85 5.88 -17.62
C PRO A 135 9.52 7.22 -18.28
N GLY A 136 9.96 8.31 -17.67
CA GLY A 136 9.72 9.68 -18.15
C GLY A 136 8.45 10.33 -17.60
N ASN A 137 7.54 9.60 -16.95
CA ASN A 137 6.33 10.19 -16.39
C ASN A 137 6.61 11.11 -15.20
N THR A 138 5.78 12.14 -15.05
CA THR A 138 5.65 12.92 -13.81
C THR A 138 4.57 12.30 -12.93
N VAL A 139 4.82 12.21 -11.62
CA VAL A 139 3.95 11.49 -10.67
C VAL A 139 3.62 12.38 -9.47
N ALA A 140 2.36 12.44 -9.05
CA ALA A 140 1.97 13.00 -7.77
C ALA A 140 1.53 11.89 -6.80
N ILE A 141 2.01 11.95 -5.57
CA ILE A 141 1.69 11.00 -4.50
C ILE A 141 1.11 11.80 -3.35
N TYR A 142 -0.11 11.47 -2.93
CA TYR A 142 -0.75 12.08 -1.76
C TYR A 142 -0.57 11.12 -0.59
N GLY A 143 0.10 11.62 0.47
CA GLY A 143 0.54 10.88 1.64
C GLY A 143 2.05 10.62 1.64
N ALA A 144 2.73 11.06 2.70
CA ALA A 144 4.14 10.77 3.00
C ALA A 144 4.29 9.79 4.18
N GLY A 145 3.24 9.04 4.52
CA GLY A 145 3.37 7.88 5.40
C GLY A 145 4.24 6.78 4.78
N PRO A 146 4.51 5.67 5.50
CA PRO A 146 5.40 4.62 5.02
C PRO A 146 5.05 4.08 3.62
N VAL A 147 3.78 3.85 3.31
CA VAL A 147 3.32 3.41 1.98
C VAL A 147 3.58 4.46 0.90
N GLY A 148 3.33 5.73 1.20
CA GLY A 148 3.56 6.85 0.27
C GLY A 148 5.04 7.04 -0.05
N LEU A 149 5.91 6.93 0.95
CA LEU A 149 7.37 6.94 0.76
C LEU A 149 7.83 5.77 -0.12
N MET A 150 7.26 4.58 0.09
CA MET A 150 7.53 3.41 -0.76
C MET A 150 7.00 3.59 -2.19
N ALA A 151 5.89 4.31 -2.38
CA ALA A 151 5.40 4.68 -3.70
C ALA A 151 6.36 5.67 -4.38
N ALA A 152 6.96 6.61 -3.64
CA ALA A 152 7.96 7.54 -4.15
C ALA A 152 9.22 6.80 -4.63
N LEU A 153 9.77 5.93 -3.79
CA LEU A 153 10.88 5.04 -4.16
C LEU A 153 10.54 4.20 -5.39
N SER A 154 9.33 3.63 -5.43
CA SER A 154 8.87 2.79 -6.55
C SER A 154 8.72 3.58 -7.85
N ALA A 155 8.22 4.82 -7.80
CA ALA A 155 8.11 5.68 -8.97
C ALA A 155 9.50 5.99 -9.56
N ARG A 156 10.50 6.24 -8.69
CA ARG A 156 11.90 6.41 -9.11
C ARG A 156 12.48 5.14 -9.73
N ILE A 157 12.25 3.97 -9.12
CA ILE A 157 12.68 2.67 -9.67
C ILE A 157 12.08 2.44 -11.08
N ARG A 158 10.84 2.87 -11.30
CA ARG A 158 10.16 2.81 -12.62
C ARG A 158 10.62 3.87 -13.61
N GLY A 159 11.53 4.77 -13.23
CA GLY A 159 12.09 5.78 -14.09
C GLY A 159 11.23 7.03 -14.27
N ALA A 160 10.36 7.36 -13.30
CA ALA A 160 9.66 8.65 -13.29
C ALA A 160 10.67 9.81 -13.40
N SER A 161 10.35 10.80 -14.23
CA SER A 161 11.20 11.99 -14.44
C SER A 161 11.11 12.97 -13.27
N GLN A 162 9.94 13.04 -12.64
CA GLN A 162 9.66 13.88 -11.49
C GLN A 162 8.60 13.21 -10.60
N VAL A 163 8.80 13.29 -9.29
CA VAL A 163 7.88 12.74 -8.30
C VAL A 163 7.57 13.83 -7.29
N PHE A 164 6.30 14.16 -7.11
CA PHE A 164 5.82 15.06 -6.06
C PHE A 164 5.21 14.23 -4.94
N VAL A 165 5.48 14.60 -3.69
CA VAL A 165 4.86 13.98 -2.50
C VAL A 165 4.20 15.08 -1.67
N VAL A 166 2.90 14.93 -1.42
CA VAL A 166 2.07 15.87 -0.67
C VAL A 166 1.74 15.31 0.70
N ASP A 167 2.04 16.05 1.76
CA ASP A 167 1.66 15.74 3.15
C ASP A 167 1.66 17.03 3.99
N SER A 168 1.19 16.97 5.23
CA SER A 168 1.23 18.07 6.19
C SER A 168 2.36 17.94 7.22
N GLN A 169 2.99 16.76 7.32
CA GLN A 169 4.02 16.46 8.32
C GLN A 169 5.44 16.71 7.79
N PRO A 170 6.19 17.71 8.33
CA PRO A 170 7.50 18.08 7.80
C PRO A 170 8.57 16.98 7.87
N ASP A 171 8.56 16.16 8.93
CA ASP A 171 9.50 15.05 9.12
C ASP A 171 9.33 13.94 8.06
N ARG A 172 8.08 13.66 7.68
CA ARG A 172 7.76 12.73 6.60
C ARG A 172 8.16 13.28 5.23
N LEU A 173 7.98 14.57 5.03
CA LEU A 173 8.35 15.26 3.79
C LEU A 173 9.88 15.28 3.59
N GLU A 174 10.67 15.44 4.65
CA GLU A 174 12.14 15.33 4.58
C GLU A 174 12.57 13.93 4.09
N LEU A 175 11.89 12.87 4.54
CA LEU A 175 12.13 11.51 4.04
C LEU A 175 11.72 11.33 2.58
N ALA A 176 10.66 12.01 2.12
CA ALA A 176 10.29 11.99 0.71
C ALA A 176 11.38 12.59 -0.19
N GLU A 177 12.03 13.68 0.27
CA GLU A 177 13.17 14.29 -0.43
C GLU A 177 14.39 13.35 -0.46
N HIS A 178 14.63 12.57 0.61
CA HIS A 178 15.66 11.53 0.62
C HIS A 178 15.49 10.51 -0.51
N TYR A 179 14.24 10.17 -0.86
CA TYR A 179 13.91 9.31 -2.00
C TYR A 179 13.90 10.05 -3.34
N GLY A 180 14.32 11.32 -3.39
CA GLY A 180 14.43 12.11 -4.61
C GLY A 180 13.08 12.61 -5.15
N ALA A 181 12.08 12.77 -4.28
CA ALA A 181 10.83 13.45 -4.60
C ALA A 181 10.91 14.95 -4.25
N THR A 182 10.06 15.75 -4.90
CA THR A 182 9.76 17.13 -4.53
C THR A 182 8.65 17.10 -3.47
N ALA A 183 9.01 17.41 -2.23
CA ALA A 183 8.07 17.51 -1.13
C ALA A 183 7.19 18.77 -1.23
N ILE A 184 5.90 18.63 -0.94
CA ILE A 184 4.93 19.72 -0.89
C ILE A 184 4.23 19.67 0.46
N ASN A 185 4.40 20.73 1.25
CA ASN A 185 3.75 20.87 2.53
C ASN A 185 2.37 21.53 2.38
N SER A 186 1.31 20.72 2.45
CA SER A 186 -0.08 21.16 2.30
C SER A 186 -0.57 22.09 3.43
N SER A 187 0.16 22.20 4.54
CA SER A 187 -0.16 23.15 5.62
C SER A 187 0.25 24.59 5.33
N THR A 188 1.11 24.79 4.32
CA THR A 188 1.68 26.11 4.02
C THR A 188 1.53 26.52 2.56
N THR A 189 1.10 25.60 1.69
CA THR A 189 1.00 25.82 0.26
C THR A 189 -0.15 25.00 -0.29
N ASP A 190 -0.88 25.53 -1.27
CA ASP A 190 -1.86 24.78 -2.05
C ASP A 190 -1.16 23.72 -2.91
N PRO A 191 -1.36 22.41 -2.65
CA PRO A 191 -0.68 21.37 -3.42
C PRO A 191 -1.05 21.35 -4.89
N VAL A 192 -2.29 21.71 -5.25
CA VAL A 192 -2.75 21.72 -6.64
C VAL A 192 -1.99 22.80 -7.42
N GLN A 193 -1.89 24.00 -6.85
CA GLN A 193 -1.13 25.09 -7.44
C GLN A 193 0.36 24.76 -7.54
N ALA A 194 0.97 24.23 -6.48
CA ALA A 194 2.39 23.88 -6.46
C ALA A 194 2.76 22.82 -7.51
N ILE A 195 1.92 21.79 -7.69
CA ILE A 195 2.13 20.77 -8.73
C ILE A 195 1.91 21.36 -10.12
N THR A 196 0.88 22.20 -10.28
CA THR A 196 0.58 22.86 -11.56
C THR A 196 1.76 23.75 -12.00
N ASP A 197 2.30 24.56 -11.10
CA ASP A 197 3.48 25.40 -11.36
C ASP A 197 4.73 24.55 -11.63
N GLY A 198 4.93 23.48 -10.86
CA GLY A 198 6.04 22.55 -11.03
C GLY A 198 5.99 21.71 -12.30
N THR A 199 4.89 21.78 -13.06
CA THR A 199 4.65 21.02 -14.31
C THR A 199 4.26 21.93 -15.47
N ASP A 200 4.60 23.22 -15.42
CA ASP A 200 4.31 24.21 -16.47
C ASP A 200 2.82 24.28 -16.88
N GLY A 201 1.92 24.00 -15.94
CA GLY A 201 0.47 23.98 -16.15
C GLY A 201 -0.09 22.69 -16.77
N PHE A 202 0.75 21.70 -17.06
CA PHE A 202 0.29 20.44 -17.69
C PHE A 202 -0.28 19.43 -16.69
N GLY A 203 0.06 19.54 -15.41
CA GLY A 203 -0.23 18.54 -14.39
C GLY A 203 0.70 17.32 -14.51
N VAL A 204 0.39 16.27 -13.76
CA VAL A 204 1.17 15.03 -13.74
C VAL A 204 0.54 13.94 -14.62
N ASP A 205 1.36 13.00 -15.11
CA ASP A 205 0.86 11.85 -15.88
C ASP A 205 0.08 10.85 -15.01
N CYS A 206 0.59 10.63 -13.79
CA CYS A 206 0.15 9.57 -12.89
C CYS A 206 -0.07 10.10 -11.47
N GLY A 207 -1.06 9.56 -10.77
CA GLY A 207 -1.36 9.84 -9.38
C GLY A 207 -1.32 8.58 -8.52
N VAL A 208 -0.84 8.68 -7.27
CA VAL A 208 -0.97 7.62 -6.26
C VAL A 208 -1.63 8.19 -5.01
N GLU A 209 -2.73 7.58 -4.60
CA GLU A 209 -3.42 7.86 -3.34
C GLU A 209 -2.94 6.86 -2.29
N ALA A 210 -2.31 7.36 -1.23
CA ALA A 210 -1.67 6.55 -0.18
C ALA A 210 -2.04 7.02 1.24
N VAL A 211 -3.20 7.65 1.42
CA VAL A 211 -3.75 8.06 2.73
C VAL A 211 -4.99 7.25 3.08
N GLY A 212 -5.98 7.22 2.19
CA GLY A 212 -7.26 6.53 2.41
C GLY A 212 -8.33 7.38 3.09
N TYR A 213 -9.38 6.73 3.59
CA TYR A 213 -10.62 7.36 4.06
C TYR A 213 -10.48 8.25 5.31
N GLN A 214 -9.31 8.28 5.95
CA GLN A 214 -9.01 9.11 7.12
C GLN A 214 -8.10 10.29 6.76
N ALA A 215 -8.25 10.82 5.55
CA ALA A 215 -7.52 12.00 5.14
C ALA A 215 -7.96 13.22 5.98
N HIS A 216 -6.97 13.97 6.45
CA HIS A 216 -7.18 15.17 7.25
C HIS A 216 -6.47 16.35 6.61
N ASP A 217 -7.10 17.52 6.67
CA ASP A 217 -6.42 18.76 6.35
C ASP A 217 -5.37 19.11 7.44
N HIS A 218 -4.66 20.22 7.24
CA HIS A 218 -3.64 20.67 8.19
C HIS A 218 -4.21 21.21 9.51
N THR A 219 -5.51 21.47 9.59
CA THR A 219 -6.20 21.88 10.82
C THR A 219 -6.71 20.68 11.63
N GLY A 220 -6.67 19.49 11.04
CA GLY A 220 -7.18 18.25 11.63
C GLY A 220 -8.66 18.03 11.35
N GLU A 221 -9.25 18.72 10.38
CA GLU A 221 -10.58 18.41 9.88
C GLU A 221 -10.50 17.20 8.93
N GLU A 222 -11.29 16.17 9.20
CA GLU A 222 -11.32 14.95 8.39
C GLU A 222 -12.16 15.17 7.12
N ASP A 223 -11.53 14.96 5.97
CA ASP A 223 -12.17 14.93 4.66
C ASP A 223 -11.69 13.69 3.88
N PRO A 224 -12.50 12.62 3.86
CA PRO A 224 -12.17 11.37 3.19
C PRO A 224 -11.93 11.48 1.67
N ALA A 225 -12.40 12.56 1.03
CA ALA A 225 -12.26 12.77 -0.42
C ALA A 225 -11.04 13.62 -0.79
N MET A 226 -10.46 14.36 0.17
CA MET A 226 -9.46 15.39 -0.06
C MET A 226 -8.29 14.94 -0.97
N THR A 227 -7.73 13.76 -0.72
CA THR A 227 -6.58 13.27 -1.50
C THR A 227 -6.96 12.85 -2.91
N LEU A 228 -8.14 12.23 -3.07
CA LEU A 228 -8.68 11.88 -4.38
C LEU A 228 -9.01 13.14 -5.19
N ASP A 229 -9.61 14.15 -4.57
CA ASP A 229 -9.93 15.42 -5.22
C ASP A 229 -8.66 16.14 -5.68
N GLY A 230 -7.65 16.23 -4.82
CA GLY A 230 -6.34 16.76 -5.18
C GLY A 230 -5.73 16.05 -6.39
N LEU A 231 -5.72 14.72 -6.38
CA LEU A 231 -5.25 13.89 -7.49
C LEU A 231 -6.07 14.10 -8.78
N VAL A 232 -7.40 14.17 -8.69
CA VAL A 232 -8.27 14.44 -9.83
C VAL A 232 -7.97 15.80 -10.44
N GLN A 233 -7.60 16.81 -9.65
CA GLN A 233 -7.22 18.12 -10.15
C GLN A 233 -5.85 18.08 -10.87
N VAL A 234 -4.84 17.46 -10.27
CA VAL A 234 -3.46 17.53 -10.79
C VAL A 234 -3.09 16.50 -11.86
N VAL A 235 -3.76 15.34 -11.90
CA VAL A 235 -3.46 14.32 -12.92
C VAL A 235 -4.05 14.73 -14.25
N ARG A 236 -3.25 14.88 -15.31
CA ARG A 236 -3.72 15.38 -16.61
C ARG A 236 -4.84 14.54 -17.21
N ALA A 237 -5.55 15.11 -18.20
CA ALA A 237 -6.54 14.36 -18.97
C ALA A 237 -5.94 13.07 -19.55
N THR A 238 -6.71 11.97 -19.52
CA THR A 238 -6.33 10.59 -19.87
C THR A 238 -5.29 9.93 -18.94
N GLY A 239 -4.90 10.62 -17.86
CA GLY A 239 -3.99 10.08 -16.85
C GLY A 239 -4.63 9.00 -15.98
N ARG A 240 -3.83 8.48 -15.05
CA ARG A 240 -4.20 7.32 -14.24
C ARG A 240 -3.92 7.55 -12.75
N ILE A 241 -4.82 7.07 -11.90
CA ILE A 241 -4.71 7.14 -10.45
C ILE A 241 -4.70 5.72 -9.87
N GLY A 242 -3.64 5.40 -9.11
CA GLY A 242 -3.56 4.18 -8.31
C GLY A 242 -3.95 4.47 -6.86
N VAL A 243 -4.97 3.81 -6.35
CA VAL A 243 -5.48 3.99 -4.98
C VAL A 243 -5.08 2.78 -4.14
N VAL A 244 -4.13 2.99 -3.24
CA VAL A 244 -3.67 1.99 -2.27
C VAL A 244 -3.95 2.40 -0.83
N GLY A 245 -4.30 3.66 -0.58
CA GLY A 245 -4.94 4.06 0.66
C GLY A 245 -6.23 3.26 0.87
N VAL A 246 -6.49 2.89 2.12
CA VAL A 246 -7.63 2.05 2.47
C VAL A 246 -8.90 2.88 2.34
N PHE A 247 -9.96 2.29 1.78
CA PHE A 247 -11.34 2.79 1.82
C PHE A 247 -12.23 1.62 2.23
N GLU A 248 -12.73 1.66 3.46
CA GLU A 248 -13.56 0.58 4.00
C GLU A 248 -15.03 0.76 3.57
N PRO A 249 -15.78 -0.34 3.42
CA PRO A 249 -17.20 -0.28 3.07
C PRO A 249 -18.08 0.25 4.22
N GLU A 250 -17.54 0.30 5.44
CA GLU A 250 -18.19 0.82 6.64
C GLU A 250 -17.15 1.51 7.52
N ASP A 251 -17.47 2.72 7.98
CA ASP A 251 -16.67 3.49 8.93
C ASP A 251 -17.60 4.09 9.98
N PRO A 252 -17.78 3.43 11.15
CA PRO A 252 -18.73 3.88 12.16
C PRO A 252 -18.50 5.32 12.65
N LYS A 253 -17.31 5.88 12.43
CA LYS A 253 -16.92 7.24 12.85
C LYS A 253 -16.75 8.21 11.68
N GLY A 254 -17.18 7.85 10.48
CA GLY A 254 -17.10 8.72 9.31
C GLY A 254 -17.79 10.08 9.53
N PRO A 255 -17.24 11.19 8.98
CA PRO A 255 -17.70 12.55 9.27
C PRO A 255 -19.08 12.86 8.68
N THR A 256 -19.55 12.07 7.71
CA THR A 256 -20.87 12.20 7.09
C THR A 256 -21.61 10.86 7.05
N GLU A 257 -22.93 10.88 6.85
CA GLU A 257 -23.73 9.65 6.75
C GLU A 257 -23.35 8.78 5.54
N ASP A 258 -22.88 9.39 4.46
CA ASP A 258 -22.36 8.67 3.30
C ASP A 258 -20.96 8.10 3.56
N ALA A 259 -20.07 8.87 4.22
CA ALA A 259 -18.75 8.38 4.61
C ALA A 259 -18.85 7.16 5.55
N LYS A 260 -19.81 7.15 6.48
CA LYS A 260 -20.06 5.99 7.35
C LYS A 260 -20.42 4.71 6.60
N GLN A 261 -20.96 4.85 5.39
CA GLN A 261 -21.31 3.75 4.49
C GLN A 261 -20.24 3.49 3.43
N GLY A 262 -19.01 4.00 3.61
CA GLY A 262 -17.92 3.85 2.66
C GLY A 262 -18.16 4.56 1.32
N ARG A 263 -18.94 5.66 1.32
CA ARG A 263 -19.33 6.41 0.12
C ARG A 263 -18.86 7.87 0.19
N PRO A 264 -17.56 8.15 0.33
CA PRO A 264 -17.08 9.52 0.28
C PRO A 264 -17.43 10.15 -1.08
N ALA A 265 -17.97 11.37 -1.04
CA ALA A 265 -18.27 12.13 -2.24
C ALA A 265 -16.98 12.81 -2.72
N PHE A 266 -16.45 12.37 -3.86
CA PHE A 266 -15.27 12.98 -4.50
C PHE A 266 -15.64 13.45 -5.92
N ASP A 267 -14.76 14.25 -6.54
CA ASP A 267 -14.98 14.98 -7.79
C ASP A 267 -15.04 14.08 -9.04
N TRP A 268 -16.07 13.24 -9.09
CA TRP A 268 -16.31 12.30 -10.19
C TRP A 268 -16.63 13.02 -11.51
N GLY A 269 -17.24 14.20 -11.45
CA GLY A 269 -17.58 14.99 -12.63
C GLY A 269 -16.34 15.44 -13.38
N THR A 270 -15.35 15.98 -12.67
CA THR A 270 -14.05 16.35 -13.26
C THR A 270 -13.27 15.11 -13.69
N ALA A 271 -13.24 14.07 -12.86
CA ALA A 271 -12.57 12.81 -13.21
C ALA A 271 -13.09 12.21 -14.52
N TRP A 272 -14.42 12.20 -14.69
CA TRP A 272 -15.08 11.75 -15.91
C TRP A 272 -14.74 12.65 -17.10
N THR A 273 -14.81 13.97 -16.93
CA THR A 273 -14.50 14.95 -17.99
C THR A 273 -13.07 14.82 -18.49
N LYS A 274 -12.13 14.52 -17.58
CA LYS A 274 -10.72 14.30 -17.90
C LYS A 274 -10.44 12.90 -18.47
N GLY A 275 -11.40 11.98 -18.43
CA GLY A 275 -11.21 10.60 -18.88
C GLY A 275 -10.17 9.85 -18.06
N LEU A 276 -10.14 10.08 -16.74
CA LEU A 276 -9.17 9.42 -15.85
C LEU A 276 -9.48 7.92 -15.70
N SER A 277 -8.43 7.11 -15.58
CA SER A 277 -8.56 5.71 -15.17
C SER A 277 -8.14 5.52 -13.72
N PHE A 278 -8.83 4.65 -13.00
CA PHE A 278 -8.53 4.34 -11.60
C PHE A 278 -8.21 2.85 -11.46
N GLY A 279 -7.16 2.54 -10.70
CA GLY A 279 -6.88 1.20 -10.19
C GLY A 279 -6.93 1.22 -8.67
N THR A 280 -7.53 0.21 -8.04
CA THR A 280 -7.72 0.17 -6.59
C THR A 280 -7.49 -1.23 -6.02
N GLY A 281 -7.39 -1.31 -4.68
CA GLY A 281 -7.50 -2.54 -3.92
C GLY A 281 -6.20 -2.94 -3.21
N GLN A 282 -6.32 -3.97 -2.37
CA GLN A 282 -5.17 -4.48 -1.62
C GLN A 282 -4.07 -5.01 -2.55
N CYS A 283 -2.84 -4.68 -2.21
CA CYS A 283 -1.65 -5.13 -2.92
C CYS A 283 -1.56 -6.67 -2.94
N PRO A 284 -1.48 -7.31 -4.13
CA PRO A 284 -1.15 -8.73 -4.24
C PRO A 284 0.36 -8.93 -4.08
N VAL A 285 0.87 -8.85 -2.85
CA VAL A 285 2.31 -8.79 -2.52
C VAL A 285 3.16 -9.84 -3.26
N LYS A 286 2.66 -11.07 -3.41
CA LYS A 286 3.34 -12.17 -4.11
C LYS A 286 3.68 -11.88 -5.57
N ARG A 287 3.05 -10.89 -6.21
CA ARG A 287 3.41 -10.45 -7.56
C ARG A 287 4.73 -9.67 -7.59
N TYR A 288 5.11 -9.06 -6.48
CA TYR A 288 6.17 -8.04 -6.45
C TYR A 288 7.33 -8.43 -5.55
N ASN A 289 7.07 -9.05 -4.40
CA ASN A 289 8.05 -9.17 -3.32
C ASN A 289 9.35 -9.89 -3.70
N GLU A 290 9.29 -10.91 -4.56
CA GLU A 290 10.50 -11.58 -5.05
C GLU A 290 11.37 -10.65 -5.91
N HIS A 291 10.76 -9.93 -6.84
CA HIS A 291 11.46 -8.93 -7.67
C HIS A 291 12.03 -7.80 -6.81
N LEU A 292 11.24 -7.29 -5.85
CA LEU A 292 11.65 -6.20 -4.97
C LEU A 292 12.78 -6.63 -4.02
N ARG A 293 12.77 -7.87 -3.52
CA ARG A 293 13.90 -8.46 -2.78
C ARG A 293 15.18 -8.41 -3.61
N ASP A 294 15.09 -8.79 -4.88
CA ASP A 294 16.26 -8.83 -5.76
C ASP A 294 16.80 -7.42 -6.05
N LEU A 295 15.93 -6.40 -6.12
CA LEU A 295 16.38 -5.01 -6.20
C LEU A 295 17.15 -4.55 -4.96
N ILE A 296 16.73 -4.98 -3.76
CA ILE A 296 17.45 -4.72 -2.50
C ILE A 296 18.84 -5.36 -2.55
N ILE A 297 18.92 -6.65 -2.90
CA ILE A 297 20.19 -7.38 -3.00
C ILE A 297 21.17 -6.74 -4.01
N ARG A 298 20.64 -6.10 -5.06
CA ARG A 298 21.44 -5.42 -6.08
C ARG A 298 21.80 -3.98 -5.71
N GLY A 299 21.37 -3.48 -4.55
CA GLY A 299 21.58 -2.09 -4.12
C GLY A 299 20.79 -1.07 -4.96
N VAL A 300 19.75 -1.51 -5.67
CA VAL A 300 18.86 -0.64 -6.47
C VAL A 300 17.78 -0.01 -5.59
N ALA A 301 17.36 -0.70 -4.53
CA ALA A 301 16.34 -0.24 -3.58
C ALA A 301 16.84 -0.36 -2.14
N ASN A 302 16.65 0.68 -1.33
CA ASN A 302 16.94 0.69 0.10
C ASN A 302 15.70 1.22 0.84
N PRO A 303 14.66 0.39 1.05
CA PRO A 303 13.40 0.83 1.63
C PRO A 303 13.42 1.05 3.15
N GLY A 304 14.41 0.55 3.90
CA GLY A 304 14.46 0.58 5.38
C GLY A 304 15.51 1.48 6.02
#